data_AF-A0A964PQ85-F1
#
_entry.id   AF-A0A964PQ85-F1
#
_cell.length_a   1.000
_cell.length_b   1.000
_cell.length_c   1.000
_cell.angle_alpha   90.00
_cell.angle_beta   90.00
_cell.angle_gamma   90.00
#
_symmetry.space_group_name_H-M   'P 1'
#
loop_
_entity.id
_entity.type
_entity.pdbx_description
1 polymer ?
#
loop_
_entity_poly.entity_id
_entity_poly.type
_entity_poly.pdbx_seq_one_letter_code
_entity_poly.pdbx_strand_id
1 'polypeptide(L)'
;NDYGWRSLFNALIEALPKSAPYARAALGHYLEYLKAREVLAHSTLQPSSKFHPNATQLAVELNATGERPLTVNYGFRQVRLPSARAVELDIKPGSRLNISMADYPLQLWFERCWNFALPDGQTYRVEAGTCSVGRDPSCQLVVKPAVLSVSRRHLEVTALSERRVRVRDLSSMGSYVDPQSLVDRPDQDVTEK
;
A
#
# COMPACT_ATOMS: atom_id res chain seq x y z
N ASN A 1 14.00 19.22 25.19
CA ASN A 1 13.93 20.68 25.08
C ASN A 1 14.25 21.02 23.63
N ASP A 2 13.29 21.57 22.89
CA ASP A 2 13.30 21.54 21.41
C ASP A 2 14.19 22.61 20.75
N TYR A 3 15.14 23.20 21.48
CA TYR A 3 16.05 24.29 21.06
C TYR A 3 15.40 25.43 20.22
N GLY A 4 14.07 25.58 20.24
CA GLY A 4 13.32 26.56 19.46
C GLY A 4 13.37 26.38 17.94
N TRP A 5 13.86 25.25 17.40
CA TRP A 5 14.07 25.13 15.95
C TRP A 5 12.78 25.25 15.15
N ARG A 6 11.65 24.72 15.66
CA ARG A 6 10.33 24.81 15.00
C ARG A 6 9.91 26.25 14.70
N SER A 7 10.11 27.14 15.67
CA SER A 7 9.81 28.57 15.52
C SER A 7 10.73 29.23 14.48
N LEU A 8 12.01 28.84 14.45
CA LEU A 8 12.99 29.36 13.50
C LEU A 8 12.68 28.91 12.06
N PHE A 9 12.25 27.66 11.87
CA PHE A 9 11.84 27.13 10.58
C PHE A 9 10.51 27.72 10.07
N ASN A 10 9.54 27.93 10.96
CA ASN A 10 8.30 28.63 10.58
C ASN A 10 8.59 30.09 10.17
N ALA A 11 9.46 30.79 10.91
CA ALA A 11 9.89 32.14 10.55
C ALA A 11 10.62 32.16 9.20
N LEU A 12 11.45 31.15 8.89
CA LEU A 12 12.07 31.00 7.57
C LEU A 12 11.05 30.75 6.45
N ILE A 13 10.01 29.93 6.68
CA ILE A 13 8.93 29.68 5.72
C ILE A 13 8.15 30.97 5.42
N GLU A 14 7.89 31.78 6.45
CA GLU A 14 7.20 33.07 6.34
C GLU A 14 8.07 34.14 5.65
N ALA A 15 9.37 34.19 5.97
CA ALA A 15 10.32 35.13 5.39
C ALA A 15 10.70 34.80 3.93
N LEU A 16 10.48 33.57 3.47
CA LEU A 16 10.76 33.18 2.08
C LEU A 16 9.86 33.94 1.08
N PRO A 17 10.41 34.46 -0.04
CA PRO A 17 9.63 35.05 -1.09
C PRO A 17 8.54 34.10 -1.60
N LYS A 18 7.35 34.61 -1.92
CA LYS A 18 6.27 33.80 -2.52
C LYS A 18 6.68 33.13 -3.84
N SER A 19 7.72 33.65 -4.50
CA SER A 19 8.32 33.11 -5.72
C SER A 19 9.26 31.91 -5.50
N ALA A 20 9.46 31.46 -4.26
CA ALA A 20 10.30 30.31 -3.93
C ALA A 20 9.48 29.08 -3.44
N PRO A 21 8.61 28.51 -4.30
CA PRO A 21 7.70 27.42 -3.90
C PRO A 21 8.44 26.16 -3.47
N TYR A 22 9.56 25.85 -4.15
CA TYR A 22 10.37 24.67 -3.85
C TYR A 22 11.06 24.75 -2.48
N ALA A 23 11.55 25.94 -2.10
CA ALA A 23 12.18 26.13 -0.79
C ALA A 23 11.16 25.96 0.35
N ARG A 24 9.92 26.45 0.17
CA ARG A 24 8.84 26.26 1.14
C ARG A 24 8.40 24.81 1.26
N ALA A 25 8.25 24.11 0.14
CA ALA A 25 7.92 22.68 0.13
C ALA A 25 9.02 21.85 0.82
N ALA A 26 10.29 22.10 0.49
CA ALA A 26 11.42 21.41 1.09
C ALA A 26 11.48 21.60 2.63
N LEU A 27 11.25 22.83 3.11
CA LEU A 27 11.19 23.11 4.55
C LEU A 27 9.99 22.43 5.21
N GLY A 28 8.81 22.42 4.57
CA GLY A 28 7.63 21.71 5.07
C GLY A 28 7.88 20.21 5.26
N HIS A 29 8.46 19.55 4.25
CA HIS A 29 8.81 18.14 4.32
C HIS A 29 9.88 17.85 5.38
N TYR A 30 10.84 18.76 5.57
CA TYR A 30 11.85 18.61 6.62
C TYR A 30 11.24 18.70 8.03
N LEU A 31 10.25 19.59 8.25
CA LEU A 31 9.52 19.66 9.51
C LEU A 31 8.71 18.38 9.80
N GLU A 32 8.07 17.81 8.77
CA GLU A 32 7.35 16.54 8.88
C GLU A 32 8.29 15.38 9.23
N TYR A 33 9.45 15.31 8.58
CA TYR A 33 10.50 14.35 8.89
C TYR A 33 10.97 14.44 10.35
N LEU A 34 11.24 15.66 10.84
CA LEU A 34 11.67 15.85 12.22
C LEU A 34 10.59 15.45 13.24
N LYS A 35 9.31 15.73 12.96
CA LYS A 35 8.20 15.26 13.79
C LYS A 35 8.11 13.73 13.84
N ALA A 36 8.23 13.08 12.68
CA ALA A 36 8.24 11.61 12.63
C ALA A 36 9.41 11.02 13.42
N ARG A 37 10.57 11.66 13.39
CA ARG A 37 11.77 11.22 14.12
C ARG A 37 11.64 11.42 15.64
N GLU A 38 11.00 12.48 16.10
CA GLU A 38 10.76 12.70 17.53
C GLU A 38 9.85 11.60 18.11
N VAL A 39 8.80 11.20 17.37
CA VAL A 39 7.93 10.07 17.74
C VAL A 39 8.74 8.77 17.93
N LEU A 40 9.69 8.52 17.03
CA LEU A 40 10.57 7.35 17.13
C LEU A 40 11.52 7.46 18.33
N ALA A 41 12.12 8.63 18.58
CA ALA A 41 13.04 8.82 19.71
C ALA A 41 12.34 8.65 21.07
N HIS A 42 11.08 9.06 21.20
CA HIS A 42 10.31 8.84 22.42
C HIS A 42 9.95 7.37 22.66
N SER A 43 9.83 6.56 21.61
CA SER A 43 9.56 5.12 21.74
C SER A 43 10.76 4.33 22.28
N THR A 44 11.99 4.81 22.09
CA THR A 44 13.22 4.08 22.44
C THR A 44 13.68 4.31 23.89
N LEU A 45 13.18 5.35 24.58
CA LEU A 45 13.68 5.77 25.90
C LEU A 45 12.80 5.32 27.08
N GLN A 46 11.73 4.55 26.87
CA GLN A 46 10.94 3.98 27.97
C GLN A 46 11.39 2.54 28.30
N PRO A 47 11.94 2.29 29.51
CA PRO A 47 12.30 0.94 29.91
C PRO A 47 11.06 0.16 30.38
N SER A 48 10.81 -0.96 29.72
CA SER A 48 10.03 -2.15 30.13
C SER A 48 8.60 -1.96 30.66
N SER A 49 7.62 -2.22 29.80
CA SER A 49 6.47 -3.08 30.10
C SER A 49 5.75 -3.41 28.78
N LYS A 50 5.94 -4.64 28.27
CA LYS A 50 5.18 -5.26 27.16
C LYS A 50 4.98 -4.38 25.91
N PHE A 51 6.05 -4.13 25.15
CA PHE A 51 5.96 -3.40 23.88
C PHE A 51 6.35 -4.32 22.70
N HIS A 52 5.38 -4.61 21.82
CA HIS A 52 5.58 -5.35 20.56
C HIS A 52 6.22 -4.45 19.50
N PRO A 53 7.16 -4.93 18.67
CA PRO A 53 7.94 -4.08 17.79
C PRO A 53 7.14 -3.75 16.52
N ASN A 54 6.34 -2.69 16.58
CA ASN A 54 5.90 -1.92 15.41
C ASN A 54 6.91 -0.78 15.20
N ALA A 55 7.91 -1.01 14.34
CA ALA A 55 8.83 0.03 13.90
C ALA A 55 8.64 0.29 12.40
N THR A 56 7.92 1.39 12.16
CA THR A 56 7.54 2.03 10.91
C THR A 56 8.76 2.42 10.06
N GLN A 57 8.79 2.03 8.78
CA GLN A 57 9.63 2.70 7.77
C GLN A 57 8.73 3.57 6.91
N LEU A 58 8.89 4.89 7.06
CA LEU A 58 8.26 5.92 6.24
C LEU A 58 9.12 6.13 4.98
N ALA A 59 8.56 5.83 3.80
CA ALA A 59 9.05 6.35 2.53
C ALA A 59 8.17 7.53 2.12
N VAL A 60 8.76 8.71 2.01
CA VAL A 60 8.12 9.94 1.49
C VAL A 60 8.56 10.08 0.04
N GLU A 61 7.64 9.92 -0.92
CA GLU A 61 7.89 10.31 -2.32
C GLU A 61 7.23 11.68 -2.60
N LEU A 62 8.06 12.59 -3.13
CA LEU A 62 7.76 13.98 -3.46
C LEU A 62 6.95 14.06 -4.75
N ASN A 63 5.82 14.78 -4.75
CA ASN A 63 5.22 15.31 -5.98
C ASN A 63 5.02 16.82 -5.85
N ALA A 64 5.68 17.58 -6.72
CA ALA A 64 5.76 19.04 -6.71
C ALA A 64 4.59 19.74 -7.42
N THR A 65 3.51 19.03 -7.75
CA THR A 65 2.34 19.58 -8.43
C THR A 65 1.15 19.47 -7.48
N GLY A 66 0.63 20.62 -7.06
CA GLY A 66 -0.41 20.78 -6.03
C GLY A 66 -1.80 20.20 -6.38
N GLU A 67 -1.86 18.94 -6.79
CA GLU A 67 -3.09 18.18 -6.93
C GLU A 67 -3.29 17.24 -5.73
N ARG A 68 -4.57 16.97 -5.43
CA ARG A 68 -5.07 16.31 -4.22
C ARG A 68 -4.32 15.02 -3.82
N PRO A 69 -4.27 14.70 -2.51
CA PRO A 69 -3.33 13.71 -1.98
C PRO A 69 -3.61 12.33 -2.56
N LEU A 70 -2.59 11.76 -3.21
CA LEU A 70 -2.48 10.31 -3.36
C LEU A 70 -2.53 9.71 -1.96
N THR A 71 -3.44 8.77 -1.77
CA THR A 71 -3.62 8.07 -0.50
C THR A 71 -2.29 7.45 -0.10
N VAL A 72 -1.69 8.02 0.95
CA VAL A 72 -0.52 7.49 1.64
C VAL A 72 -0.91 6.13 2.19
N ASN A 73 -0.19 5.08 1.78
CA ASN A 73 -0.49 3.74 2.29
C ASN A 73 -0.03 3.67 3.75
N TYR A 74 -1.01 3.64 4.65
CA TYR A 74 -0.88 3.41 6.08
C TYR A 74 -0.07 2.13 6.31
N GLY A 75 0.73 2.08 7.37
CA GLY A 75 1.73 1.03 7.68
C GLY A 75 1.17 -0.38 7.91
N PHE A 76 0.50 -0.96 6.92
CA PHE A 76 0.12 -2.36 6.89
C PHE A 76 1.32 -3.17 6.43
N ARG A 77 1.79 -4.03 7.33
CA ARG A 77 2.81 -5.05 7.05
C ARG A 77 2.23 -6.04 6.06
N GLN A 78 2.29 -5.74 4.77
CA GLN A 78 1.79 -6.64 3.73
C GLN A 78 2.67 -7.89 3.65
N VAL A 79 2.07 -9.02 3.30
CA VAL A 79 2.76 -10.28 3.04
C VAL A 79 2.75 -10.56 1.55
N ARG A 80 3.90 -10.98 1.02
CA ARG A 80 4.04 -11.38 -0.38
C ARG A 80 3.31 -12.69 -0.62
N LEU A 81 2.50 -12.73 -1.67
CA LEU A 81 1.88 -13.97 -2.13
C LEU A 81 2.95 -14.92 -2.72
N PRO A 82 2.80 -16.24 -2.51
CA PRO A 82 3.70 -17.21 -3.12
C PRO A 82 3.54 -17.20 -4.64
N SER A 83 4.67 -17.17 -5.35
CA SER A 83 4.66 -17.15 -6.82
C SER A 83 4.05 -18.44 -7.38
N ALA A 84 3.16 -18.28 -8.37
CA ALA A 84 2.46 -19.34 -9.08
C ALA A 84 1.64 -20.32 -8.22
N ARG A 85 1.50 -20.09 -6.91
CA ARG A 85 0.69 -20.88 -6.00
C ARG A 85 -0.59 -20.10 -5.66
N ALA A 86 -1.72 -20.81 -5.72
CA ALA A 86 -3.00 -20.24 -5.34
C ALA A 86 -3.14 -20.19 -3.81
N VAL A 87 -3.60 -19.07 -3.29
CA VAL A 87 -3.85 -18.84 -1.86
C VAL A 87 -5.27 -18.33 -1.68
N GLU A 88 -5.95 -18.79 -0.65
CA GLU A 88 -7.31 -18.33 -0.32
C GLU A 88 -7.27 -17.14 0.63
N LEU A 89 -8.06 -16.12 0.29
CA LEU A 89 -8.23 -14.92 1.08
C LEU A 89 -9.67 -14.85 1.59
N ASP A 90 -9.84 -14.53 2.87
CA ASP A 90 -11.13 -14.21 3.48
C ASP A 90 -11.29 -12.69 3.61
N ILE A 91 -12.40 -12.20 3.10
CA ILE A 91 -12.75 -10.79 3.07
C ILE A 91 -13.94 -10.60 4.00
N LYS A 92 -13.77 -9.71 4.99
CA LYS A 92 -14.84 -9.40 5.93
C LYS A 92 -16.02 -8.75 5.16
N PRO A 93 -17.27 -9.08 5.49
CA PRO A 93 -18.42 -8.48 4.83
C PRO A 93 -18.39 -6.95 4.92
N GLY A 94 -18.66 -6.28 3.80
CA GLY A 94 -18.61 -4.81 3.71
C GLY A 94 -17.21 -4.19 3.77
N SER A 95 -16.15 -5.00 3.86
CA SER A 95 -14.77 -4.52 3.84
C SER A 95 -14.18 -4.55 2.43
N ARG A 96 -13.13 -3.75 2.23
CA ARG A 96 -12.32 -3.77 1.01
C ARG A 96 -10.96 -4.36 1.33
N LEU A 97 -10.51 -5.30 0.50
CA LEU A 97 -9.17 -5.85 0.53
C LEU A 97 -8.25 -5.05 -0.38
N ASN A 98 -7.13 -4.59 0.14
CA ASN A 98 -6.07 -3.99 -0.67
C ASN A 98 -5.07 -5.08 -1.11
N ILE A 99 -4.86 -5.18 -2.42
CA ILE A 99 -3.85 -6.03 -3.06
C ILE A 99 -2.87 -5.10 -3.76
N SER A 100 -1.58 -5.21 -3.47
CA SER A 100 -0.54 -4.49 -4.22
C SER A 100 0.03 -5.38 -5.31
N MET A 101 -0.08 -4.98 -6.57
CA MET A 101 0.54 -5.65 -7.72
C MET A 101 1.85 -4.94 -8.03
N ALA A 102 2.96 -5.39 -7.43
CA ALA A 102 4.16 -4.57 -7.25
C ALA A 102 3.84 -3.25 -6.51
N ASP A 103 4.01 -2.11 -7.18
CA ASP A 103 3.71 -0.75 -6.69
C ASP A 103 2.29 -0.26 -7.07
N TYR A 104 1.50 -1.09 -7.77
CA TYR A 104 0.18 -0.70 -8.25
C TYR A 104 -0.93 -1.20 -7.31
N PRO A 105 -1.64 -0.31 -6.60
CA PRO A 105 -2.69 -0.72 -5.67
C PRO A 105 -3.97 -1.13 -6.41
N LEU A 106 -4.57 -2.22 -5.95
CA LEU A 106 -5.84 -2.75 -6.42
C LEU A 106 -6.74 -3.00 -5.22
N GLN A 107 -7.98 -2.49 -5.25
CA GLN A 107 -8.96 -2.82 -4.20
C GLN A 107 -9.93 -3.87 -4.71
N LEU A 108 -10.25 -4.85 -3.86
CA LEU A 108 -11.22 -5.91 -4.10
C LEU A 108 -12.27 -5.92 -2.98
N TRP A 109 -13.55 -5.96 -3.33
CA TRP A 109 -14.62 -6.13 -2.34
C TRP A 109 -15.82 -6.88 -2.92
N PHE A 110 -16.64 -7.41 -2.02
CA PHE A 110 -17.92 -8.00 -2.35
C PHE A 110 -19.06 -7.10 -1.87
N GLU A 111 -20.05 -6.91 -2.73
CA GLU A 111 -21.32 -6.25 -2.39
C GLU A 111 -22.49 -7.13 -2.84
N ARG A 112 -22.85 -7.06 -4.13
CA ARG A 112 -23.75 -8.03 -4.80
C ARG A 112 -22.99 -8.97 -5.75
N CYS A 113 -21.76 -8.58 -6.06
CA CYS A 113 -20.81 -9.27 -6.92
C CYS A 113 -19.42 -8.81 -6.49
N TRP A 114 -18.40 -9.50 -6.98
CA TRP A 114 -17.02 -9.09 -6.78
C TRP A 114 -16.73 -7.86 -7.64
N ASN A 115 -16.10 -6.86 -7.03
CA ASN A 115 -15.73 -5.61 -7.68
C ASN A 115 -14.26 -5.30 -7.44
N PHE A 116 -13.61 -4.78 -8.47
CA PHE A 116 -12.29 -4.18 -8.39
C PHE A 116 -12.38 -2.66 -8.47
N ALA A 117 -11.47 -1.95 -7.80
CA ALA A 117 -11.20 -0.54 -8.06
C ALA A 117 -9.72 -0.35 -8.37
N LEU A 118 -9.47 0.41 -9.43
CA LEU A 118 -8.15 0.87 -9.84
C LEU A 118 -7.82 2.22 -9.14
N PRO A 119 -6.54 2.63 -9.10
CA PRO A 119 -6.11 3.88 -8.47
C PRO A 119 -6.71 5.14 -9.10
N ASP A 120 -7.15 5.07 -10.34
CA ASP A 120 -7.81 6.18 -11.04
C ASP A 120 -9.33 6.26 -10.75
N GLY A 121 -9.83 5.42 -9.83
CA GLY A 121 -11.22 5.40 -9.40
C GLY A 121 -12.14 4.58 -10.31
N GLN A 122 -11.63 4.00 -11.40
CA GLN A 122 -12.43 3.12 -12.23
C GLN A 122 -12.76 1.83 -11.48
N THR A 123 -14.02 1.41 -11.56
CA THR A 123 -14.50 0.18 -10.96
C THR A 123 -14.89 -0.85 -12.01
N TYR A 124 -14.63 -2.11 -11.70
CA TYR A 124 -14.84 -3.22 -12.62
C TYR A 124 -15.56 -4.35 -11.89
N ARG A 125 -16.70 -4.74 -12.45
CA ARG A 125 -17.45 -5.89 -11.96
C ARG A 125 -16.83 -7.18 -12.47
N VAL A 126 -16.66 -8.14 -11.58
CA VAL A 126 -16.19 -9.49 -11.90
C VAL A 126 -17.38 -10.38 -12.13
N GLU A 127 -17.43 -11.00 -13.31
CA GLU A 127 -18.38 -12.06 -13.61
C GLU A 127 -18.01 -13.34 -12.87
N ALA A 128 -18.94 -14.30 -12.81
CA ALA A 128 -18.66 -15.58 -12.15
C ALA A 128 -17.45 -16.28 -12.79
N GLY A 129 -16.52 -16.77 -11.97
CA GLY A 129 -15.35 -17.54 -12.41
C GLY A 129 -14.02 -16.90 -12.05
N THR A 130 -13.03 -17.08 -12.95
CA THR A 130 -11.66 -16.60 -12.81
C THR A 130 -11.47 -15.30 -13.60
N CYS A 131 -11.07 -14.24 -12.93
CA CYS A 131 -10.69 -12.96 -13.51
C CYS A 131 -9.16 -12.84 -13.56
N SER A 132 -8.61 -12.63 -14.76
CA SER A 132 -7.19 -12.30 -14.92
C SER A 132 -7.00 -10.79 -14.93
N VAL A 133 -5.95 -10.35 -14.24
CA VAL A 133 -5.57 -8.95 -14.07
C VAL A 133 -4.15 -8.75 -14.59
N GLY A 134 -3.93 -7.69 -15.37
CA GLY A 134 -2.60 -7.34 -15.84
C GLY A 134 -2.63 -6.25 -16.91
N ARG A 135 -1.47 -5.93 -17.50
CA ARG A 135 -1.38 -4.96 -18.60
C ARG A 135 -1.86 -5.49 -19.94
N ASP A 136 -1.88 -6.81 -20.12
CA ASP A 136 -2.19 -7.40 -21.42
C ASP A 136 -3.66 -7.12 -21.77
N PRO A 137 -3.97 -6.65 -23.00
CA PRO A 137 -5.34 -6.43 -23.43
C PRO A 137 -6.21 -7.70 -23.38
N SER A 138 -5.61 -8.89 -23.34
CA SER A 138 -6.36 -10.15 -23.18
C SER A 138 -6.88 -10.37 -21.76
N CYS A 139 -6.45 -9.58 -20.77
CA CYS A 139 -6.93 -9.70 -19.40
C CYS A 139 -8.36 -9.18 -19.26
N GLN A 140 -9.14 -9.78 -18.35
CA GLN A 140 -10.48 -9.28 -18.03
C GLN A 140 -10.42 -7.91 -17.34
N LEU A 141 -9.44 -7.73 -16.45
CA LEU A 141 -9.14 -6.43 -15.84
C LEU A 141 -7.82 -5.91 -16.39
N VAL A 142 -7.90 -4.99 -17.34
CA VAL A 142 -6.73 -4.39 -17.98
C VAL A 142 -6.25 -3.18 -17.19
N VAL A 143 -5.03 -3.27 -16.67
CA VAL A 143 -4.31 -2.14 -16.08
C VAL A 143 -3.65 -1.32 -17.19
N LYS A 144 -3.50 -0.01 -16.97
CA LYS A 144 -2.90 0.91 -17.94
C LYS A 144 -1.58 0.37 -18.51
N PRO A 145 -1.44 0.27 -19.85
CA PRO A 145 -0.20 -0.11 -20.52
C PRO A 145 0.97 0.86 -20.34
N ALA A 146 0.90 1.87 -19.47
CA ALA A 146 2.06 2.68 -19.09
C ALA A 146 2.73 2.15 -17.81
N VAL A 147 2.03 1.38 -16.98
CA VAL A 147 2.50 0.92 -15.67
C VAL A 147 3.35 -0.34 -15.84
N LEU A 148 4.67 -0.20 -16.05
CA LEU A 148 5.56 -1.33 -16.41
C LEU A 148 5.85 -2.31 -15.27
N SER A 149 5.65 -1.88 -14.02
CA SER A 149 5.78 -2.71 -12.83
C SER A 149 4.74 -3.84 -12.77
N VAL A 150 3.60 -3.65 -13.41
CA VAL A 150 2.54 -4.66 -13.52
C VAL A 150 2.86 -5.57 -14.72
N SER A 151 3.04 -6.87 -14.46
CA SER A 151 3.21 -7.88 -15.51
C SER A 151 2.03 -7.95 -16.50
N ARG A 152 2.27 -8.47 -17.71
CA ARG A 152 1.24 -8.68 -18.75
C ARG A 152 0.02 -9.44 -18.21
N ARG A 153 0.28 -10.57 -17.56
CA ARG A 153 -0.67 -11.27 -16.67
C ARG A 153 -0.04 -11.26 -15.29
N HIS A 154 -0.65 -10.57 -14.34
CA HIS A 154 -0.06 -10.33 -13.01
C HIS A 154 -0.73 -11.18 -11.94
N LEU A 155 -2.06 -11.20 -11.94
CA LEU A 155 -2.86 -11.85 -10.91
C LEU A 155 -4.00 -12.63 -11.54
N GLU A 156 -4.34 -13.77 -10.98
CA GLU A 156 -5.61 -14.45 -11.23
C GLU A 156 -6.43 -14.49 -9.95
N VAL A 157 -7.68 -14.04 -10.02
CA VAL A 157 -8.61 -14.00 -8.90
C VAL A 157 -9.82 -14.83 -9.26
N THR A 158 -10.07 -15.89 -8.49
CA THR A 158 -11.24 -16.76 -8.68
C THR A 158 -12.19 -16.58 -7.50
N ALA A 159 -13.43 -16.21 -7.80
CA ALA A 159 -14.48 -16.13 -6.80
C ALA A 159 -14.85 -17.54 -6.31
N LEU A 160 -14.74 -17.80 -5.00
CA LEU A 160 -15.19 -19.05 -4.39
C LEU A 160 -16.54 -18.90 -3.69
N SER A 161 -16.76 -17.77 -3.02
CA SER A 161 -18.02 -17.39 -2.37
C SER A 161 -18.12 -15.86 -2.26
N GLU A 162 -19.08 -15.36 -1.48
CA GLU A 162 -19.23 -13.92 -1.16
C GLU A 162 -18.14 -13.36 -0.24
N ARG A 163 -17.38 -14.25 0.42
CA ARG A 163 -16.36 -13.87 1.40
C ARG A 163 -14.98 -14.43 1.04
N ARG A 164 -14.92 -15.48 0.23
CA ARG A 164 -13.67 -16.13 -0.14
C ARG A 164 -13.35 -15.93 -1.60
N VAL A 165 -12.10 -15.57 -1.83
CA VAL A 165 -11.48 -15.55 -3.16
C VAL A 165 -10.20 -16.37 -3.13
N ARG A 166 -9.90 -17.00 -4.25
CA ARG A 166 -8.61 -17.65 -4.47
C ARG A 166 -7.78 -16.75 -5.37
N VAL A 167 -6.60 -16.38 -4.90
CA VAL A 167 -5.68 -15.48 -5.61
C VAL A 167 -4.41 -16.25 -5.97
N ARG A 168 -3.95 -16.09 -7.20
CA ARG A 168 -2.69 -16.67 -7.69
C ARG A 168 -1.82 -15.57 -8.28
N ASP A 169 -0.62 -15.41 -7.72
CA ASP A 169 0.38 -14.47 -8.24
C ASP A 169 1.08 -15.08 -9.45
N LEU A 170 0.99 -14.42 -10.60
CA LEU A 170 1.68 -14.79 -11.85
C LEU A 170 2.79 -13.81 -12.22
N SER A 171 3.03 -12.83 -11.35
CA SER A 171 3.91 -11.71 -11.66
C SER A 171 5.39 -12.05 -11.49
N SER A 172 6.22 -11.26 -12.17
CA SER A 172 7.68 -11.27 -11.96
C SER A 172 8.09 -10.44 -10.72
N MET A 173 7.31 -9.40 -10.39
CA MET A 173 7.65 -8.43 -9.33
C MET A 173 7.00 -8.75 -7.97
N GLY A 174 6.08 -9.72 -7.93
CA GLY A 174 5.37 -10.11 -6.72
C GLY A 174 4.06 -9.35 -6.51
N SER A 175 3.11 -10.03 -5.87
CA SER A 175 1.88 -9.45 -5.35
C SER A 175 1.86 -9.49 -3.82
N TYR A 176 1.21 -8.52 -3.19
CA TYR A 176 1.19 -8.35 -1.72
C TYR A 176 -0.23 -8.13 -1.20
N VAL A 177 -0.54 -8.69 -0.03
CA VAL A 177 -1.86 -8.60 0.60
C VAL A 177 -1.74 -8.34 2.11
N ASP A 178 -2.85 -7.94 2.75
CA ASP A 178 -2.91 -7.86 4.20
C ASP A 178 -2.84 -9.29 4.80
N PRO A 179 -1.89 -9.60 5.71
CA PRO A 179 -1.81 -10.90 6.37
C PRO A 179 -3.07 -11.32 7.12
N GLN A 180 -3.92 -10.38 7.54
CA GLN A 180 -5.20 -10.72 8.19
C GLN A 180 -6.22 -11.34 7.23
N SER A 181 -6.01 -11.18 5.93
CA SER A 181 -6.90 -11.74 4.90
C SER A 181 -6.52 -13.18 4.51
N LEU A 182 -5.33 -13.67 4.86
CA LEU A 182 -4.89 -15.03 4.49
C LEU A 182 -5.64 -16.08 5.32
N VAL A 183 -6.33 -17.01 4.64
CA VAL A 183 -7.01 -18.15 5.29
C VAL A 183 -5.99 -19.19 5.73
N ASP A 184 -5.19 -19.65 4.78
CA ASP A 184 -4.04 -20.48 5.04
C ASP A 184 -2.82 -19.57 5.03
N ARG A 185 -2.25 -19.33 6.21
CA ARG A 185 -0.91 -18.75 6.26
C ARG A 185 -0.01 -19.81 5.64
N PRO A 186 0.67 -19.53 4.50
CA PRO A 186 1.75 -20.40 4.10
C PRO A 186 2.72 -20.40 5.27
N ASP A 187 2.89 -21.57 5.89
CA ASP A 187 3.74 -21.72 7.06
C ASP A 187 5.04 -20.94 6.83
N GLN A 188 5.42 -20.14 7.84
CA GLN A 188 6.77 -19.64 7.93
C GLN A 188 7.64 -20.88 8.07
N ASP A 189 8.06 -21.44 6.94
CA ASP A 189 8.93 -22.60 6.91
C ASP A 189 10.16 -22.23 7.74
N VAL A 190 10.25 -22.98 8.82
CA VAL A 190 11.21 -22.86 9.90
C VAL A 190 12.60 -23.00 9.30
N THR A 191 13.31 -21.88 9.15
CA THR A 191 14.76 -21.90 8.98
C THR A 191 15.41 -22.18 10.33
N GLU A 192 15.26 -23.41 10.82
CA GLU A 192 16.24 -24.03 11.71
C GLU A 192 16.82 -25.23 10.97
N LYS A 193 18.03 -25.04 10.44
CA LYS A 193 19.11 -26.03 10.39
C LYS A 193 20.41 -25.34 9.99
#